data_AF-A0A559L981-F1
#
_entry.id   AF-A0A559L981-F1
#
_cell.length_a   1.000
_cell.length_b   1.000
_cell.length_c   1.000
_cell.angle_alpha   90.00
_cell.angle_beta   90.00
_cell.angle_gamma   90.00
#
_symmetry.space_group_name_H-M   'P 1'
#
loop_
_entity.id
_entity.type
_entity.pdbx_description
1 polymer ?
#
loop_
_entity_poly.entity_id
_entity_poly.type
_entity_poly.pdbx_seq_one_letter_code
_entity_poly.pdbx_strand_id
1 'polypeptide(L)'
;MGSCAHCGKYSTVGCSHCMGAPEYQDGDAVTTFWCSPECQAAHEPTHQEYCYNMQRRKTLLRTAKLLKAALLAYKEVVYDIHLTKIEHDEDSGTLVLIHTPNRIERHLFPSHLTRIENHKEAALLVNQCTMSISLLGPMTRGLLAGIVSRMDVAIVDIRNPPPPYQISPP
;
A
#
# COMPACT_ATOMS: atom_id res chain seq x y z
N MET A 1 -21.94 14.17 2.76
CA MET A 1 -22.78 15.38 2.65
C MET A 1 -21.93 16.58 3.07
N GLY A 2 -22.14 17.74 2.49
CA GLY A 2 -21.35 18.93 2.79
C GLY A 2 -21.93 20.19 2.14
N SER A 3 -21.28 21.34 2.35
CA SER A 3 -21.68 22.60 1.75
C SER A 3 -21.23 22.69 0.29
N CYS A 4 -22.07 23.24 -0.56
CA CYS A 4 -21.77 23.52 -1.96
C CYS A 4 -20.57 24.49 -2.04
N ALA A 5 -19.53 24.09 -2.76
CA ALA A 5 -18.29 24.86 -2.88
C ALA A 5 -18.47 26.23 -3.57
N HIS A 6 -19.56 26.41 -4.32
CA HIS A 6 -19.85 27.67 -5.01
C HIS A 6 -20.79 28.59 -4.21
N CYS A 7 -21.91 28.07 -3.68
CA CYS A 7 -22.97 28.89 -3.08
C CYS A 7 -23.26 28.61 -1.60
N GLY A 8 -22.52 27.69 -0.97
CA GLY A 8 -22.66 27.37 0.46
C GLY A 8 -23.89 26.53 0.85
N LYS A 9 -24.85 26.34 -0.06
CA LYS A 9 -26.05 25.51 0.20
C LYS A 9 -25.68 24.05 0.49
N TYR A 10 -26.47 23.39 1.32
CA TYR A 10 -26.30 21.96 1.60
C TYR A 10 -26.35 21.13 0.30
N SER A 11 -25.47 20.13 0.20
CA SER A 11 -25.44 19.16 -0.89
C SER A 11 -25.02 17.76 -0.41
N THR A 12 -25.58 16.74 -1.06
CA THR A 12 -25.18 15.34 -0.95
C THR A 12 -24.36 14.88 -2.15
N VAL A 13 -24.31 15.66 -3.22
CA VAL A 13 -23.62 15.33 -4.47
C VAL A 13 -22.18 15.81 -4.40
N GLY A 14 -21.26 14.87 -4.19
CA GLY A 14 -19.83 15.13 -4.17
C GLY A 14 -19.16 14.77 -5.51
N CYS A 15 -18.00 15.37 -5.77
CA CYS A 15 -17.19 15.06 -6.94
C CYS A 15 -16.74 13.59 -6.91
N SER A 16 -17.22 12.78 -7.85
CA SER A 16 -16.90 11.34 -7.93
C SER A 16 -15.42 11.06 -8.20
N HIS A 17 -14.73 12.00 -8.86
CA HIS A 17 -13.32 11.86 -9.18
C HIS A 17 -12.42 11.98 -7.94
N CYS A 18 -12.62 13.01 -7.11
CA CYS A 18 -11.78 13.25 -5.93
C CYS A 18 -12.28 12.56 -4.66
N MET A 19 -13.59 12.25 -4.56
CA MET A 19 -14.15 11.56 -3.39
C MET A 19 -13.45 10.22 -3.14
N GLY A 20 -13.15 9.96 -1.86
CA GLY A 20 -12.49 8.74 -1.42
C GLY A 20 -10.98 8.69 -1.72
N ALA A 21 -10.35 9.81 -2.03
CA ALA A 21 -8.88 9.89 -2.05
C ALA A 21 -8.32 9.70 -0.63
N PRO A 22 -7.16 9.04 -0.50
CA PRO A 22 -6.53 8.87 0.81
C PRO A 22 -5.99 10.21 1.33
N GLU A 23 -6.11 10.38 2.65
CA GLU A 23 -5.49 11.47 3.40
C GLU A 23 -4.02 11.16 3.65
N TYR A 24 -3.16 12.14 3.43
CA TYR A 24 -1.74 12.09 3.80
C TYR A 24 -1.43 13.00 5.00
N GLN A 25 -2.25 14.04 5.17
CA GLN A 25 -2.29 14.92 6.32
C GLN A 25 -3.74 15.11 6.72
N ASP A 26 -3.99 15.35 8.00
CA ASP A 26 -5.35 15.49 8.53
C ASP A 26 -6.14 16.55 7.75
N GLY A 27 -7.23 16.12 7.11
CA GLY A 27 -8.12 16.98 6.34
C GLY A 27 -7.62 17.39 4.96
N ASP A 28 -6.55 16.80 4.42
CA ASP A 28 -6.02 17.18 3.10
C ASP A 28 -6.71 16.49 1.90
N ALA A 29 -7.73 15.67 2.15
CA ALA A 29 -8.56 15.00 1.14
C ALA A 29 -10.07 15.32 1.28
N VAL A 30 -10.41 16.58 1.54
CA VAL A 30 -11.81 17.05 1.65
C VAL A 30 -12.59 16.76 0.36
N THR A 31 -13.76 16.15 0.50
CA THR A 31 -14.65 15.96 -0.65
C THR A 31 -15.32 17.29 -1.03
N THR A 32 -15.21 17.67 -2.29
CA THR A 32 -15.92 18.84 -2.84
C THR A 32 -17.36 18.47 -3.19
N PHE A 33 -18.33 19.28 -2.76
CA PHE A 33 -19.76 19.09 -3.04
C PHE A 33 -20.32 20.24 -3.88
N TRP A 34 -21.32 19.95 -4.71
CA TRP A 34 -22.08 20.96 -5.45
C TRP A 34 -23.57 20.66 -5.38
N CYS A 35 -24.40 21.69 -5.26
CA CYS A 35 -25.86 21.50 -5.24
C CYS A 35 -26.50 21.41 -6.63
N SER A 36 -25.73 21.70 -7.69
CA SER A 36 -26.22 21.76 -9.07
C SER A 36 -25.06 21.71 -10.09
N PRO A 37 -25.30 21.27 -11.33
CA PRO A 37 -24.30 21.32 -12.41
C PRO A 37 -23.77 22.74 -12.69
N GLU A 38 -24.59 23.77 -12.54
CA GLU A 38 -24.19 25.16 -12.75
C GLU A 38 -23.17 25.61 -11.69
N CYS A 39 -23.39 25.23 -10.43
CA CYS A 39 -22.43 25.47 -9.35
C CYS A 39 -21.12 24.69 -9.54
N GLN A 40 -21.19 23.50 -10.13
CA GLN A 40 -20.00 22.74 -10.49
C GLN A 40 -19.22 23.47 -11.59
N ALA A 41 -19.86 23.82 -12.70
CA ALA A 41 -19.22 24.51 -13.82
C ALA A 41 -18.57 25.83 -13.38
N ALA A 42 -19.22 26.59 -12.48
CA ALA A 42 -18.68 27.83 -11.94
C ALA A 42 -17.46 27.63 -11.02
N HIS A 43 -17.37 26.50 -10.33
CA HIS A 43 -16.25 26.17 -9.43
C HIS A 43 -15.15 25.33 -10.10
N GLU A 44 -15.40 24.75 -11.27
CA GLU A 44 -14.47 23.87 -11.98
C GLU A 44 -13.07 24.49 -12.18
N PRO A 45 -12.90 25.76 -12.59
CA PRO A 45 -11.58 26.35 -12.82
C PRO A 45 -10.67 26.32 -11.58
N THR A 46 -11.24 26.47 -10.38
CA THR A 46 -10.49 26.41 -9.11
C THR A 46 -10.42 25.00 -8.53
N HIS A 47 -11.35 24.11 -8.92
CA HIS A 47 -11.38 22.73 -8.45
C HIS A 47 -10.40 21.82 -9.19
N GLN A 48 -10.14 22.08 -10.47
CA GLN A 48 -9.49 21.15 -11.38
C GLN A 48 -8.14 20.62 -10.86
N GLU A 49 -7.26 21.51 -10.40
CA GLU A 49 -5.94 21.12 -9.90
C GLU A 49 -6.03 20.24 -8.65
N TYR A 50 -6.87 20.64 -7.69
CA TYR A 50 -7.15 19.86 -6.48
C TYR A 50 -7.71 18.47 -6.84
N CYS A 51 -8.70 18.44 -7.71
CA CYS A 51 -9.34 17.21 -8.17
C CYS A 51 -8.33 16.25 -8.81
N TYR A 52 -7.45 16.78 -9.66
CA TYR A 52 -6.42 16.00 -10.32
C TYR A 52 -5.42 15.40 -9.32
N ASN A 53 -5.00 16.17 -8.30
CA ASN A 53 -4.13 15.66 -7.24
C ASN A 53 -4.80 14.53 -6.44
N MET A 54 -6.09 14.66 -6.12
CA MET A 54 -6.85 13.60 -5.44
C MET A 54 -6.98 12.32 -6.28
N GLN A 55 -7.22 12.47 -7.58
CA GLN A 55 -7.21 11.32 -8.51
C GLN A 55 -5.85 10.62 -8.54
N ARG A 56 -4.74 11.38 -8.58
CA ARG A 56 -3.39 10.79 -8.52
C ARG A 56 -3.16 10.01 -7.24
N ARG A 57 -3.60 10.52 -6.09
CA ARG A 57 -3.51 9.79 -4.80
C ARG A 57 -4.29 8.47 -4.83
N LYS A 58 -5.49 8.46 -5.39
CA LYS A 58 -6.27 7.22 -5.58
C LYS A 58 -5.53 6.22 -6.45
N THR A 59 -4.95 6.68 -7.55
CA THR A 59 -4.15 5.83 -8.46
C THR A 59 -2.89 5.30 -7.79
N LEU A 60 -2.18 6.13 -7.02
CA LEU A 60 -1.01 5.71 -6.25
C LEU A 60 -1.37 4.61 -5.24
N LEU A 61 -2.43 4.81 -4.45
CA LEU A 61 -2.88 3.81 -3.48
C LEU A 61 -3.30 2.50 -4.15
N ARG A 62 -4.07 2.59 -5.25
CA ARG A 62 -4.49 1.41 -6.01
C ARG A 62 -3.29 0.65 -6.56
N THR A 63 -2.30 1.38 -7.08
CA THR A 63 -1.06 0.81 -7.59
C THR A 63 -0.29 0.13 -6.47
N ALA A 64 -0.08 0.78 -5.33
CA ALA A 64 0.61 0.20 -4.18
C ALA A 64 -0.07 -1.10 -3.70
N LYS A 65 -1.40 -1.13 -3.61
CA LYS A 65 -2.16 -2.34 -3.26
C LYS A 65 -1.95 -3.47 -4.27
N LEU A 66 -1.99 -3.17 -5.56
CA LEU A 66 -1.78 -4.15 -6.61
C LEU A 66 -0.35 -4.70 -6.61
N LEU A 67 0.65 -3.84 -6.46
CA LEU A 67 2.06 -4.22 -6.39
C LEU A 67 2.32 -5.13 -5.17
N LYS A 68 1.77 -4.77 -4.00
CA LYS A 68 1.85 -5.60 -2.79
C LYS A 68 1.23 -6.98 -3.01
N ALA A 69 0.02 -7.03 -3.57
CA ALA A 69 -0.67 -8.29 -3.86
C ALA A 69 0.13 -9.17 -4.83
N ALA A 70 0.71 -8.58 -5.88
CA ALA A 70 1.54 -9.30 -6.84
C ALA A 70 2.82 -9.87 -6.20
N LEU A 71 3.48 -9.10 -5.32
CA LEU A 71 4.65 -9.56 -4.59
C LEU A 71 4.32 -10.73 -3.66
N LEU A 72 3.22 -10.62 -2.90
CA LEU A 72 2.77 -11.69 -2.01
C LEU A 72 2.45 -12.97 -2.79
N ALA A 73 1.68 -12.86 -3.87
CA ALA A 73 1.36 -14.01 -4.73
C ALA A 73 2.62 -14.65 -5.33
N TYR A 74 3.60 -13.85 -5.75
CA TYR A 74 4.89 -14.36 -6.22
C TYR A 74 5.65 -15.10 -5.10
N LYS A 75 5.72 -14.53 -3.89
CA LYS A 75 6.42 -15.14 -2.75
C LYS A 75 5.75 -16.40 -2.25
N GLU A 76 4.44 -16.54 -2.39
CA GLU A 76 3.73 -17.76 -2.03
C GLU A 76 4.16 -18.96 -2.88
N VAL A 77 4.51 -18.72 -4.15
CA VAL A 77 4.94 -19.79 -5.07
C VAL A 77 6.46 -19.90 -5.24
N VAL A 78 7.18 -18.82 -4.94
CA VAL A 78 8.65 -18.73 -4.97
C VAL A 78 9.18 -18.32 -3.60
N TYR A 79 9.06 -19.23 -2.64
CA TYR A 79 9.59 -19.07 -1.29
C TYR A 79 10.98 -19.72 -1.18
N ASP A 80 11.90 -19.02 -0.54
CA ASP A 80 13.34 -19.31 -0.51
C ASP A 80 13.90 -19.45 0.91
N ILE A 81 13.02 -19.53 1.91
CA ILE A 81 13.37 -19.75 3.31
C ILE A 81 12.73 -21.06 3.74
N HIS A 82 13.56 -22.02 4.15
CA HIS A 82 13.07 -23.30 4.67
C HIS A 82 12.59 -23.13 6.13
N LEU A 83 11.39 -22.56 6.28
CA LEU A 83 10.76 -22.38 7.59
C LEU A 83 10.32 -23.72 8.16
N THR A 84 10.62 -23.93 9.44
CA THR A 84 10.14 -25.05 10.24
C THR A 84 9.06 -24.63 11.23
N LYS A 85 9.06 -23.35 11.64
CA LYS A 85 8.08 -22.81 12.58
C LYS A 85 7.89 -21.30 12.41
N ILE A 86 6.69 -20.83 12.74
CA ILE A 86 6.38 -19.42 12.92
C ILE A 86 5.78 -19.28 14.32
N GLU A 87 6.43 -18.49 15.18
CA GLU A 87 5.96 -18.21 16.54
C GLU A 87 5.71 -16.72 16.71
N HIS A 88 4.74 -16.39 17.56
CA HIS A 88 4.51 -15.04 18.01
C HIS A 88 4.81 -14.99 19.50
N ASP A 89 5.83 -14.23 19.86
CA ASP A 89 6.14 -13.94 21.26
C ASP A 89 5.15 -12.89 21.74
N GLU A 90 4.21 -13.30 22.61
CA GLU A 90 3.17 -12.41 23.14
C GLU A 90 3.72 -11.34 24.08
N ASP A 91 4.87 -11.58 24.72
CA ASP A 91 5.47 -10.63 25.67
C ASP A 91 6.20 -9.49 24.93
N SER A 92 6.88 -9.81 23.82
CA SER A 92 7.60 -8.83 23.00
C SER A 92 6.84 -8.34 21.77
N GLY A 93 5.77 -9.03 21.39
CA GLY A 93 5.05 -8.80 20.12
C GLY A 93 5.85 -9.20 18.87
N THR A 94 6.93 -9.96 19.04
CA THR A 94 7.88 -10.31 17.96
C THR A 94 7.39 -11.54 17.20
N LEU A 95 7.44 -11.49 15.87
CA LEU A 95 7.25 -12.68 15.04
C LEU A 95 8.58 -13.40 14.83
N VAL A 96 8.71 -14.61 15.37
CA VAL A 96 9.92 -15.43 15.26
C VAL A 96 9.75 -16.45 14.14
N LEU A 97 10.66 -16.38 13.16
CA LEU A 97 10.72 -17.27 12.01
C LEU A 97 11.88 -18.25 12.21
N ILE A 98 11.55 -19.50 12.52
CA ILE A 98 12.54 -20.56 12.72
C ILE A 98 12.78 -21.24 11.38
N HIS A 99 14.04 -21.32 10.96
CA HIS A 99 14.42 -21.87 9.68
C HIS A 99 15.61 -22.83 9.81
N THR A 100 15.73 -23.75 8.87
CA THR A 100 16.99 -24.49 8.70
C THR A 100 17.94 -23.76 7.75
N PRO A 101 19.27 -23.85 7.93
CA PRO A 101 20.24 -23.30 6.99
C PRO A 101 19.99 -23.80 5.56
N ASN A 102 19.95 -22.87 4.62
CA ASN A 102 19.43 -23.08 3.28
C ASN A 102 20.24 -24.08 2.45
N ARG A 103 19.51 -24.93 1.71
CA ARG A 103 19.87 -25.38 0.35
C ARG A 103 19.29 -24.36 -0.63
N ILE A 104 19.93 -24.14 -1.78
CA ILE A 104 19.44 -23.20 -2.81
C ILE A 104 18.23 -23.82 -3.53
N GLU A 105 17.09 -23.87 -2.86
CA GLU A 105 15.85 -24.45 -3.38
C GLU A 105 14.69 -23.47 -3.20
N ARG A 106 13.82 -23.39 -4.22
CA ARG A 106 12.60 -22.58 -4.21
C ARG A 106 11.41 -23.51 -4.07
N HIS A 107 10.49 -23.17 -3.19
CA HIS A 107 9.32 -23.99 -2.90
C HIS A 107 8.09 -23.12 -2.62
N LEU A 108 6.94 -23.76 -2.46
CA LEU A 108 5.74 -23.09 -1.98
C LEU A 108 5.93 -22.62 -0.54
N PHE A 109 5.30 -21.51 -0.18
CA PHE A 109 5.22 -21.09 1.21
C PHE A 109 4.53 -22.19 2.05
N PRO A 110 5.08 -22.57 3.22
CA PRO A 110 4.50 -23.61 4.06
C PRO A 110 3.28 -23.07 4.83
N SER A 111 2.14 -22.94 4.13
CA SER A 111 0.90 -22.34 4.67
C SER A 111 0.34 -23.04 5.91
N HIS A 112 0.78 -24.27 6.21
CA HIS A 112 0.37 -24.97 7.42
C HIS A 112 1.03 -24.41 8.70
N LEU A 113 2.11 -23.63 8.59
CA LEU A 113 2.83 -23.07 9.74
C LEU A 113 2.11 -21.88 10.40
N THR A 114 1.18 -21.23 9.71
CA THR A 114 0.35 -20.17 10.29
C THR A 114 -0.97 -20.03 9.56
N ARG A 115 -2.05 -19.78 10.31
CA ARG A 115 -3.36 -19.40 9.78
C ARG A 115 -3.65 -17.90 9.95
N ILE A 116 -2.73 -17.17 10.56
CA ILE A 116 -2.86 -15.73 10.82
C ILE A 116 -2.30 -15.00 9.62
N GLU A 117 -3.16 -14.30 8.87
CA GLU A 117 -2.78 -13.67 7.59
C GLU A 117 -1.66 -12.65 7.77
N ASN A 118 -1.67 -11.87 8.85
CA ASN A 118 -0.61 -10.91 9.14
C ASN A 118 0.76 -11.60 9.35
N HIS A 119 0.78 -12.77 10.00
CA HIS A 119 2.03 -13.52 10.21
C HIS A 119 2.56 -14.10 8.90
N LYS A 120 1.64 -14.62 8.08
CA LYS A 120 1.96 -15.09 6.72
C LYS A 120 2.54 -13.96 5.88
N GLU A 121 1.89 -12.81 5.87
CA GLU A 121 2.34 -11.65 5.11
C GLU A 121 3.75 -11.20 5.55
N ALA A 122 3.97 -11.09 6.85
CA ALA A 122 5.28 -10.75 7.41
C ALA A 122 6.36 -11.78 7.01
N ALA A 123 6.05 -13.08 7.10
CA ALA A 123 6.96 -14.15 6.71
C ALA A 123 7.28 -14.16 5.19
N LEU A 124 6.31 -13.77 4.34
CA LEU A 124 6.51 -13.66 2.89
C LEU A 124 7.39 -12.46 2.51
N LEU A 125 7.29 -11.36 3.26
CA LEU A 125 7.97 -10.09 2.96
C LEU A 125 9.33 -9.93 3.65
N VAL A 126 9.69 -10.85 4.56
CA VAL A 126 10.97 -10.82 5.27
C VAL A 126 12.15 -10.86 4.28
N ASN A 127 13.10 -9.93 4.43
CA ASN A 127 14.30 -9.81 3.58
C ASN A 127 14.05 -9.62 2.07
N GLN A 128 12.87 -9.12 1.65
CA GLN A 128 12.52 -8.99 0.22
C GLN A 128 12.77 -7.59 -0.38
N CYS A 129 13.47 -6.69 0.32
CA CYS A 129 13.65 -5.29 -0.09
C CYS A 129 14.28 -5.18 -1.49
N THR A 130 15.41 -5.84 -1.75
CA THR A 130 16.07 -5.80 -3.06
C THR A 130 15.24 -6.48 -4.16
N MET A 131 14.65 -7.64 -3.87
CA MET A 131 13.89 -8.39 -4.87
C MET A 131 12.59 -7.66 -5.26
N SER A 132 11.92 -7.02 -4.31
CA SER A 132 10.71 -6.25 -4.58
C SER A 132 10.98 -5.13 -5.60
N ILE A 133 12.13 -4.44 -5.49
CA ILE A 133 12.52 -3.41 -6.46
C ILE A 133 12.72 -4.01 -7.86
N SER A 134 13.45 -5.12 -7.96
CA SER A 134 13.74 -5.77 -9.24
C SER A 134 12.47 -6.34 -9.91
N LEU A 135 11.61 -7.00 -9.13
CA LEU A 135 10.41 -7.65 -9.65
C LEU A 135 9.32 -6.64 -10.00
N LEU A 136 9.09 -5.66 -9.12
CA LEU A 136 7.96 -4.74 -9.26
C LEU A 136 8.31 -3.52 -10.10
N GLY A 137 9.59 -3.16 -10.24
CA GLY A 137 10.03 -1.94 -10.92
C GLY A 137 9.40 -1.70 -12.30
N PRO A 138 9.43 -2.69 -13.23
CA PRO A 138 8.77 -2.55 -14.53
C PRO A 138 7.26 -2.35 -14.41
N MET A 139 6.60 -3.11 -13.53
CA MET A 139 5.15 -3.03 -13.33
C MET A 139 4.74 -1.68 -12.72
N THR A 140 5.51 -1.17 -11.76
CA THR A 140 5.32 0.16 -11.16
C THR A 140 5.41 1.27 -12.22
N ARG A 141 6.41 1.22 -13.10
CA ARG A 141 6.54 2.19 -14.20
C ARG A 141 5.36 2.16 -15.16
N GLY A 142 4.87 0.96 -15.49
CA GLY A 142 3.68 0.81 -16.34
C GLY A 142 2.41 1.37 -15.69
N LEU A 143 2.17 1.02 -14.42
CA LEU A 143 0.96 1.42 -13.69
C LEU A 143 0.91 2.92 -13.36
N LEU A 144 2.07 3.57 -13.23
CA LEU A 144 2.18 5.00 -12.90
C LEU A 144 2.52 5.88 -14.11
N ALA A 145 2.49 5.33 -15.33
CA ALA A 145 2.72 6.09 -16.54
C ALA A 145 1.74 7.27 -16.65
N GLY A 146 2.27 8.48 -16.88
CA GLY A 146 1.48 9.71 -16.96
C GLY A 146 1.00 10.27 -15.60
N ILE A 147 1.25 9.57 -14.50
CA ILE A 147 0.93 10.02 -13.14
C ILE A 147 2.16 10.60 -12.45
N VAL A 148 3.29 9.89 -12.57
CA VAL A 148 4.55 10.24 -11.91
C VAL A 148 5.59 10.63 -12.97
N SER A 149 6.24 11.77 -12.77
CA SER A 149 7.30 12.27 -13.67
C SER A 149 8.68 11.68 -13.35
N ARG A 150 8.91 11.28 -12.09
CA ARG A 150 10.17 10.72 -11.61
C ARG A 150 9.92 9.74 -10.47
N MET A 151 10.60 8.60 -10.52
CA MET A 151 10.54 7.57 -9.49
C MET A 151 11.96 7.20 -9.07
N ASP A 152 12.25 7.40 -7.80
CA ASP A 152 13.53 7.04 -7.18
C ASP A 152 13.31 6.02 -6.06
N VAL A 153 14.37 5.31 -5.69
CA VAL A 153 14.39 4.44 -4.51
C VAL A 153 15.18 5.15 -3.41
N ALA A 154 14.57 5.27 -2.23
CA ALA A 154 15.23 5.78 -1.05
C ALA A 154 15.27 4.70 0.04
N ILE A 155 16.38 4.63 0.76
CA ILE A 155 16.48 3.87 2.01
C ILE A 155 16.00 4.79 3.12
N VAL A 156 15.02 4.34 3.90
CA VAL A 156 14.42 5.13 4.99
C VAL A 156 14.74 4.49 6.33
N ASP A 157 15.24 5.31 7.26
CA ASP A 157 15.42 4.92 8.64
C ASP A 157 14.15 5.22 9.43
N ILE A 158 13.49 4.18 9.92
CA ILE A 158 12.26 4.31 10.70
C ILE A 158 12.64 4.60 12.16
N ARG A 159 12.30 5.80 12.65
CA ARG A 159 12.60 6.21 14.04
C ARG A 159 11.88 5.38 15.09
N ASN A 160 10.66 4.92 14.78
CA ASN A 160 9.83 4.06 15.63
C ASN A 160 9.39 2.83 14.81
N PRO A 161 10.26 1.80 14.70
CA PRO A 161 9.92 0.63 13.91
C PRO A 161 8.75 -0.14 14.54
N PRO A 162 7.91 -0.80 13.73
CA PRO A 162 6.95 -1.79 14.24
C PRO A 162 7.71 -2.92 14.98
N PRO A 163 6.99 -3.76 15.78
CA PRO A 163 7.61 -4.86 16.50
C PRO A 163 8.53 -5.67 15.58
N PRO A 164 9.75 -5.98 16.04
CA PRO A 164 10.73 -6.63 15.20
C PRO A 164 10.24 -8.03 14.79
N TYR A 165 10.81 -8.54 13.70
CA TYR A 165 10.81 -9.97 13.42
C TYR A 165 12.20 -10.51 13.75
N GLN A 166 12.27 -11.76 14.18
CA GLN A 166 13.53 -12.43 14.45
C GLN A 166 13.64 -13.68 13.58
N ILE A 167 14.77 -13.81 12.88
CA ILE A 167 15.14 -15.04 12.21
C ILE A 167 16.11 -15.76 13.13
N SER A 168 15.70 -16.90 13.66
CA SER A 168 16.51 -17.68 14.60
C SER A 168 16.95 -18.99 13.94
N PRO A 169 18.21 -19.43 14.16
CA PRO A 169 18.60 -20.81 13.88
C PRO A 169 17.73 -21.77 14.74
N PRO A 170 17.66 -23.06 14.35
CA PRO A 170 16.85 -24.05 15.06
C PRO A 170 17.26 -24.22 16.53
#